data_AF-A0A2G6Y4D3-F1
#
_entry.id   AF-A0A2G6Y4D3-F1
#
_cell.length_a   1.000
_cell.length_b   1.000
_cell.length_c   1.000
_cell.angle_alpha   90.00
_cell.angle_beta   90.00
_cell.angle_gamma   90.00
#
_symmetry.space_group_name_H-M   'P 1'
#
loop_
_entity.id
_entity.type
_entity.pdbx_description
1 polymer ?
#
loop_
_entity_poly.entity_id
_entity_poly.type
_entity_poly.pdbx_seq_one_letter_code
_entity_poly.pdbx_strand_id
1 'polypeptide(L)'
;MLHTNAEHDALLAAKPARQQRLHQGMKVRYEGTRMECPHCGAQCVIRHGSKVSMTMRKLVYSCTNAECGANYEAMTEFTKMLSVPARPNPKVSIPLSQHVRREMLRVLLDNSLEAAHVPITPIEPTTGDLFAGDTNTS
;
A
#
# COMPACT_ATOMS: atom_id res chain seq x y z
N MET A 1 1.93 -41.67 31.84
CA MET A 1 2.00 -42.87 30.99
C MET A 1 2.30 -42.40 29.58
N LEU A 2 3.28 -43.05 28.97
CA LEU A 2 3.96 -42.72 27.71
C LEU A 2 3.04 -42.17 26.62
N HIS A 3 3.13 -40.86 26.34
CA HIS A 3 2.90 -40.40 24.97
C HIS A 3 4.05 -40.99 24.16
N THR A 4 3.76 -42.02 23.38
CA THR A 4 4.81 -42.73 22.63
C THR A 4 5.44 -41.77 21.62
N ASN A 5 6.75 -41.89 21.36
CA ASN A 5 7.41 -41.08 20.31
C ASN A 5 6.66 -41.21 18.97
N ALA A 6 6.05 -42.37 18.73
CA ALA A 6 5.18 -42.63 17.59
C ALA A 6 3.94 -41.71 17.52
N GLU A 7 3.29 -41.40 18.64
CA GLU A 7 2.17 -40.45 18.68
C GLU A 7 2.63 -39.01 18.39
N HIS A 8 3.82 -38.64 18.89
CA HIS A 8 4.37 -37.31 18.60
C HIS A 8 4.78 -37.16 17.12
N ASP A 9 5.40 -38.19 16.54
CA ASP A 9 5.78 -38.22 15.13
C ASP A 9 4.55 -38.22 14.21
N ALA A 10 3.49 -38.93 14.59
CA ALA A 10 2.21 -38.90 13.87
C ALA A 10 1.57 -37.50 13.91
N LEU A 11 1.64 -36.79 15.04
CA LEU A 11 1.16 -35.41 15.15
C LEU A 11 1.99 -34.41 14.34
N LEU A 12 3.30 -34.62 14.21
CA LEU A 12 4.16 -33.79 13.36
C LEU A 12 3.91 -34.05 11.87
N ALA A 13 3.68 -35.30 11.48
CA ALA A 13 3.29 -35.68 10.13
C ALA A 13 1.90 -35.16 9.74
N ALA A 14 0.98 -35.10 10.72
CA ALA A 14 -0.39 -34.61 10.51
C ALA A 14 -0.54 -33.08 10.51
N LYS A 15 0.49 -32.31 10.92
CA LYS A 15 0.45 -30.85 10.78
C LYS A 15 0.49 -30.52 9.29
N PRO A 16 -0.59 -29.95 8.71
CA PRO A 16 -0.55 -29.55 7.31
C PRO A 16 0.57 -28.53 7.17
N ALA A 17 1.51 -28.78 6.24
CA ALA A 17 2.53 -27.82 5.90
C ALA A 17 1.82 -26.49 5.66
N ARG A 18 2.12 -25.47 6.47
CA ARG A 18 1.58 -24.12 6.31
C ARG A 18 2.15 -23.60 4.99
N GLN A 19 1.51 -23.99 3.89
CA GLN A 19 1.84 -23.49 2.57
C GLN A 19 1.44 -22.03 2.59
N GLN A 20 2.45 -21.17 2.75
CA GLN A 20 2.31 -19.79 2.34
C GLN A 20 1.86 -19.84 0.89
N ARG A 21 0.60 -19.51 0.64
CA ARG A 21 0.10 -19.24 -0.71
C ARG A 21 0.81 -17.96 -1.17
N LEU A 22 2.03 -18.10 -1.65
CA LEU A 22 2.67 -17.06 -2.43
C LEU A 22 1.79 -16.93 -3.67
N HIS A 23 1.10 -15.80 -3.81
CA HIS A 23 0.42 -15.46 -5.05
C HIS A 23 1.44 -15.62 -6.19
N GLN A 24 1.31 -16.69 -6.98
CA GLN A 24 2.09 -16.93 -8.19
C GLN A 24 1.62 -16.01 -9.34
N GLY A 25 1.18 -14.79 -9.02
CA GLY A 25 1.07 -13.75 -10.02
C GLY A 25 2.48 -13.39 -10.50
N MET A 26 2.59 -13.01 -11.77
CA MET A 26 3.80 -12.42 -12.33
C MET A 26 4.37 -11.43 -11.31
N LYS A 27 5.56 -11.71 -10.76
CA LYS A 27 6.24 -10.79 -9.85
C LYS A 27 6.61 -9.56 -10.66
N VAL A 28 5.67 -8.62 -10.79
CA VAL A 28 5.98 -7.28 -11.28
C VAL A 28 7.13 -6.83 -10.41
N ARG A 29 8.30 -6.60 -11.00
CA ARG A 29 9.50 -6.24 -10.26
C ARG A 29 9.22 -4.89 -9.63
N TYR A 30 8.71 -4.90 -8.40
CA TYR A 30 8.52 -3.69 -7.60
C TYR A 30 9.91 -3.29 -7.10
N GLU A 31 10.74 -2.79 -8.01
CA GLU A 31 12.09 -2.27 -7.72
C GLU A 31 12.03 -1.15 -6.68
N GLY A 32 10.94 -0.37 -6.68
CA GLY A 32 10.72 0.70 -5.69
C GLY A 32 10.54 0.26 -4.24
N THR A 33 10.55 -1.05 -3.93
CA THR A 33 10.43 -1.56 -2.55
C THR A 33 11.60 -2.47 -2.15
N ARG A 34 12.62 -2.60 -3.01
CA ARG A 34 13.84 -3.38 -2.70
C ARG A 34 14.97 -2.43 -2.36
N MET A 35 15.34 -2.39 -1.09
CA MET A 35 16.54 -1.71 -0.61
C MET A 35 17.68 -2.74 -0.52
N GLU A 36 18.89 -2.36 -0.92
CA GLU A 36 20.07 -3.19 -0.73
C GLU A 36 20.61 -3.05 0.69
N CYS A 37 21.15 -4.14 1.23
CA CYS A 37 21.79 -4.14 2.53
C CYS A 37 23.10 -3.36 2.46
N PRO A 38 23.32 -2.33 3.32
CA PRO A 38 24.56 -1.56 3.32
C PRO A 38 25.79 -2.37 3.75
N HIS A 39 25.63 -3.55 4.37
CA HIS A 39 26.76 -4.37 4.80
C HIS A 39 27.20 -5.41 3.76
N CYS A 40 26.25 -6.07 3.10
CA CYS A 40 26.57 -7.20 2.20
C CYS A 40 26.06 -7.03 0.77
N GLY A 41 25.36 -5.94 0.44
CA GLY A 41 24.75 -5.71 -0.88
C GLY A 41 23.59 -6.66 -1.22
N ALA A 42 23.33 -7.67 -0.40
CA ALA A 42 22.18 -8.55 -0.59
C ALA A 42 20.88 -7.77 -0.41
N GLN A 43 19.81 -8.23 -1.08
CA GLN A 43 18.54 -7.54 -1.03
C GLN A 43 17.86 -7.67 0.33
N CYS A 44 17.23 -6.60 0.79
CA CYS A 44 16.40 -6.59 1.98
C CYS A 44 14.93 -6.77 1.63
N VAL A 45 14.19 -7.46 2.50
CA VAL A 45 12.75 -7.72 2.38
C VAL A 45 12.01 -7.04 3.52
N ILE A 46 10.88 -6.41 3.21
CA ILE A 46 10.01 -5.82 4.25
C ILE A 46 9.33 -6.94 5.04
N ARG A 47 9.45 -6.89 6.36
CA ARG A 47 8.77 -7.82 7.29
C ARG A 47 7.54 -7.21 7.92
N HIS A 48 7.61 -5.93 8.26
CA HIS A 48 6.54 -5.22 8.95
C HIS A 48 6.46 -3.77 8.46
N GLY A 49 5.27 -3.20 8.45
CA GLY A 49 5.10 -1.79 8.10
C GLY A 49 3.93 -1.14 8.83
N SER A 50 4.21 -0.15 9.66
CA SER A 50 3.21 0.63 10.40
C SER A 50 3.01 2.02 9.80
N LYS A 51 1.76 2.47 9.74
CA LYS A 51 1.43 3.84 9.33
C LYS A 51 1.70 4.78 10.51
N VAL A 52 2.48 5.83 10.27
CA VAL A 52 2.84 6.81 11.32
C VAL A 52 2.01 8.08 11.17
N SER A 53 1.81 8.55 9.93
CA SER A 53 0.97 9.71 9.63
C SER A 53 0.15 9.45 8.34
N MET A 54 -0.63 10.43 7.86
CA MET A 54 -1.31 10.28 6.56
C MET A 54 -0.33 10.19 5.38
N THR A 55 0.87 10.76 5.52
CA THR A 55 1.87 10.85 4.45
C THR A 55 3.08 9.96 4.69
N MET A 56 3.27 9.43 5.90
CA MET A 56 4.45 8.66 6.29
C MET A 56 4.13 7.25 6.78
N ARG A 57 4.98 6.30 6.37
CA ARG A 57 4.97 4.91 6.81
C ARG A 57 6.35 4.50 7.31
N LYS A 58 6.39 3.77 8.42
CA LYS A 58 7.58 3.11 8.97
C LYS A 58 7.61 1.67 8.47
N LEU A 59 8.74 1.23 7.94
CA LEU A 59 8.96 -0.10 7.38
C LEU A 59 10.16 -0.75 8.08
N VAL A 60 10.02 -2.03 8.40
CA VAL A 60 11.10 -2.85 8.95
C VAL A 60 11.56 -3.79 7.84
N TYR A 61 12.83 -3.66 7.47
CA TYR A 61 13.52 -4.48 6.49
C TYR A 61 14.37 -5.53 7.18
N SER A 62 14.42 -6.74 6.63
CA SER A 62 15.35 -7.80 7.02
C SER A 62 16.21 -8.22 5.84
N CYS A 63 17.52 -8.32 6.03
CA CYS A 63 18.43 -8.85 5.03
C CYS A 63 18.08 -10.30 4.68
N THR A 64 18.20 -10.65 3.40
CA THR A 64 17.99 -12.03 2.92
C THR A 64 19.21 -12.94 3.12
N ASN A 65 20.41 -12.36 3.25
CA ASN A 65 21.61 -13.13 3.56
C ASN A 65 21.56 -13.57 5.03
N ALA A 66 21.50 -14.88 5.26
CA ALA A 66 21.43 -15.49 6.58
C ALA A 66 22.68 -15.20 7.44
N GLU A 67 23.85 -15.02 6.82
CA GLU A 67 25.08 -14.67 7.52
C GLU A 67 25.06 -13.22 8.02
N CYS A 68 24.42 -12.33 7.26
CA CYS A 68 24.32 -10.92 7.64
C CYS A 68 23.20 -10.71 8.67
N GLY A 69 22.00 -11.24 8.41
CA GLY A 69 20.86 -11.20 9.34
C GLY A 69 20.38 -9.80 9.78
N ALA A 70 20.96 -8.73 9.22
CA ALA A 70 20.72 -7.37 9.68
C ALA A 70 19.27 -6.94 9.44
N ASN A 71 18.72 -6.20 10.40
CA ASN A 71 17.39 -5.61 10.31
C ASN A 71 17.51 -4.09 10.35
N TYR A 72 16.72 -3.43 9.52
CA TYR A 72 16.72 -1.99 9.36
C TYR A 72 15.33 -1.42 9.52
N GLU A 73 15.26 -0.19 10.00
CA GLU A 73 14.06 0.62 9.97
C GLU A 73 14.22 1.70 8.90
N ALA A 74 13.23 1.82 8.03
CA ALA A 74 13.16 2.87 7.04
C ALA A 74 11.83 3.63 7.17
N MET A 75 11.91 4.95 7.08
CA MET A 75 10.73 5.81 6.98
C MET A 75 10.54 6.20 5.52
N THR A 76 9.37 5.91 4.98
CA THR A 76 8.97 6.30 3.63
C THR A 76 7.87 7.35 3.74
N GLU A 77 8.10 8.51 3.13
CA GLU A 77 7.15 9.62 3.11
C GLU A 77 6.81 10.04 1.68
N PHE A 78 5.59 10.55 1.49
CA PHE A 78 5.22 11.28 0.28
C PHE A 78 5.64 12.74 0.40
N THR A 79 6.80 13.09 -0.13
CA THR A 79 7.37 14.44 0.00
C THR A 79 6.74 15.46 -0.96
N LYS A 80 6.41 15.04 -2.19
CA LYS A 80 5.91 15.95 -3.25
C LYS A 80 4.85 15.28 -4.12
N MET A 81 3.90 16.08 -4.57
CA MET A 81 2.87 15.67 -5.52
C MET A 81 3.36 15.92 -6.95
N LEU A 82 3.45 14.85 -7.75
CA LEU A 82 3.85 14.91 -9.16
C LEU A 82 2.68 15.24 -10.09
N SER A 83 1.46 14.97 -9.66
CA SER A 83 0.21 15.25 -10.39
C SER A 83 -0.91 15.52 -9.41
N VAL A 84 -1.81 16.47 -9.74
CA VAL A 84 -2.95 16.81 -8.89
C VAL A 84 -3.95 15.64 -8.86
N PRO A 85 -4.40 15.17 -7.67
CA PRO A 85 -5.39 14.11 -7.59
C PRO A 85 -6.78 14.62 -7.99
N ALA A 86 -7.61 13.73 -8.56
CA ALA A 86 -8.99 14.06 -8.92
C ALA A 86 -9.90 14.33 -7.70
N ARG A 87 -9.56 13.79 -6.53
CA ARG A 87 -10.28 14.02 -5.26
C ARG A 87 -9.28 14.38 -4.15
N PRO A 88 -8.95 15.67 -3.96
CA PRO A 88 -8.03 16.08 -2.92
C PRO A 88 -8.65 15.93 -1.53
N ASN A 89 -7.89 15.37 -0.57
CA ASN A 89 -8.29 15.36 0.83
C ASN A 89 -7.82 16.66 1.51
N PRO A 90 -8.72 17.51 2.03
CA PRO A 90 -8.33 18.81 2.62
C PRO A 90 -7.49 18.67 3.90
N LYS A 91 -7.48 17.50 4.54
CA LYS A 91 -6.69 17.25 5.76
C LYS A 91 -5.20 16.97 5.47
N VAL A 92 -4.81 16.82 4.21
CA VAL A 92 -3.45 16.45 3.80
C VAL A 92 -2.88 17.52 2.88
N SER A 93 -1.87 18.24 3.37
CA SER A 93 -1.12 19.23 2.59
C SER A 93 0.23 18.65 2.14
N ILE A 94 0.34 18.27 0.86
CA ILE A 94 1.60 17.86 0.22
C ILE A 94 1.95 18.92 -0.83
N PRO A 95 3.19 19.46 -0.84
CA PRO A 95 3.57 20.45 -1.84
C PRO A 95 3.65 19.82 -3.25
N LEU A 96 3.33 20.61 -4.26
CA LEU A 96 3.51 20.23 -5.66
C LEU A 96 5.01 20.24 -6.05
N SER A 97 5.41 19.34 -6.93
CA SER A 97 6.75 19.34 -7.52
C SER A 97 6.97 20.58 -8.38
N GLN A 98 8.21 21.10 -8.41
CA GLN A 98 8.61 22.24 -9.23
C GLN A 98 8.41 22.01 -10.74
N HIS A 99 8.40 20.74 -11.18
CA HIS A 99 8.18 20.37 -12.57
C HIS A 99 6.72 20.59 -13.01
N VAL A 100 5.79 20.69 -12.06
CA VAL A 100 4.39 20.98 -12.35
C VAL A 100 4.25 22.48 -12.55
N ARG A 101 4.01 22.90 -13.80
CA ARG A 101 3.72 24.30 -14.14
C ARG A 101 2.35 24.70 -13.59
N ARG A 102 2.31 25.09 -12.32
CA ARG A 102 1.08 25.40 -11.57
C ARG A 102 0.20 26.44 -12.27
N GLU A 103 0.82 27.45 -12.89
CA GLU A 103 0.10 28.49 -13.61
C GLU A 103 -0.57 27.96 -14.88
N MET A 104 0.14 27.16 -15.67
CA MET A 104 -0.44 26.49 -16.83
C MET A 104 -1.59 25.56 -16.44
N LEU A 105 -1.42 24.80 -15.36
CA LEU A 105 -2.47 23.91 -14.85
C LEU A 105 -3.72 24.70 -14.45
N ARG A 106 -3.55 25.84 -13.79
CA ARG A 106 -4.66 26.74 -13.46
C ARG A 106 -5.39 27.23 -14.71
N VAL A 107 -4.66 27.74 -15.71
CA VAL A 107 -5.25 28.21 -16.97
C VAL A 107 -6.04 27.10 -17.67
N LEU A 108 -5.51 25.87 -17.68
CA LEU A 108 -6.23 24.72 -18.28
C LEU A 108 -7.53 24.42 -17.53
N LEU A 109 -7.52 24.45 -16.20
CA LEU A 109 -8.73 24.24 -15.40
C LEU A 109 -9.76 25.35 -15.62
N ASP A 110 -9.31 26.62 -15.60
CA ASP A 110 -10.18 27.79 -15.77
C ASP A 110 -10.86 27.83 -17.15
N ASN A 111 -10.21 27.28 -18.19
CA ASN A 111 -10.74 27.23 -19.56
C ASN A 111 -11.36 25.88 -19.94
N SER A 112 -11.35 24.89 -19.03
CA SER A 112 -11.90 23.57 -19.34
C SER A 112 -13.42 23.61 -19.43
N LEU A 113 -13.98 23.05 -20.51
CA LEU A 113 -15.42 22.92 -20.66
C LEU A 113 -15.93 21.77 -19.77
N GLU A 114 -17.07 22.00 -19.12
CA GLU A 114 -17.75 20.93 -18.39
C GLU A 114 -18.38 19.95 -19.38
N ALA A 115 -18.09 18.66 -19.20
CA ALA A 115 -18.71 17.58 -19.95
C ALA A 115 -19.31 16.56 -18.96
N ALA A 116 -20.47 16.00 -19.32
CA ALA A 116 -21.08 14.95 -18.52
C ALA A 116 -20.16 13.71 -18.46
N HIS A 117 -19.90 13.21 -17.25
CA HIS A 117 -19.13 11.98 -17.08
C HIS A 117 -20.00 10.77 -17.46
N VAL A 118 -19.66 10.10 -18.56
CA VAL A 118 -20.25 8.82 -18.94
C VAL A 118 -19.24 7.72 -18.59
N PRO A 119 -19.46 6.91 -17.54
CA PRO A 119 -18.55 5.83 -17.20
C PRO A 119 -18.61 4.76 -18.31
N ILE A 120 -17.43 4.29 -18.73
CA ILE A 120 -17.31 3.23 -19.77
C ILE A 120 -18.00 1.94 -19.34
N THR A 121 -18.01 1.68 -18.03
CA THR A 121 -18.76 0.59 -17.41
C THR A 121 -19.86 1.16 -16.54
N PRO A 122 -21.14 0.87 -16.80
CA PRO A 122 -22.23 1.23 -15.91
C PRO A 122 -22.15 0.34 -14.66
N ILE A 123 -21.31 0.74 -13.71
CA ILE A 123 -21.31 0.18 -12.37
C ILE A 123 -22.32 1.02 -11.61
N GLU A 124 -23.37 0.38 -11.08
CA GLU A 124 -24.31 1.08 -10.21
C GLU A 124 -23.55 1.65 -9.00
N PRO A 125 -23.70 2.95 -8.69
CA PRO A 125 -23.04 3.56 -7.56
C PRO A 125 -23.52 2.86 -6.27
N THR A 126 -22.70 1.97 -5.74
CA THR A 126 -23.01 1.12 -4.57
C THR A 126 -22.90 1.89 -3.24
N THR A 127 -22.76 3.21 -3.31
CA THR A 127 -22.84 4.07 -2.12
C THR A 127 -24.32 4.39 -1.91
N GLY A 128 -25.01 3.47 -1.23
CA GLY A 128 -26.39 3.68 -0.79
C GLY A 128 -26.54 4.98 0.01
N ASP A 129 -27.71 5.58 -0.09
CA ASP A 129 -28.13 6.85 0.50
C ASP A 129 -27.60 7.08 1.93
N LEU A 130 -26.52 7.87 2.04
CA LEU A 130 -26.07 8.45 3.30
C LEU A 130 -26.90 9.68 3.71
N PHE A 131 -27.86 10.09 2.87
CA PHE A 131 -28.72 11.26 3.07
C PHE A 131 -30.19 10.96 2.76
N ALA A 132 -30.69 9.78 3.13
CA ALA A 132 -32.13 9.62 3.33
C ALA A 132 -32.51 10.49 4.55
N GLY A 133 -32.78 11.77 4.31
CA GLY A 133 -33.44 12.61 5.29
C GLY A 133 -34.83 12.06 5.51
N ASP A 134 -35.11 11.59 6.71
CA ASP A 134 -36.45 11.20 7.12
C ASP A 134 -37.37 12.42 6.99
N THR A 135 -38.22 12.43 5.96
CA THR A 135 -39.26 13.44 5.75
C THR A 135 -40.45 13.19 6.68
N ASN A 136 -40.20 13.04 7.98
CA ASN A 136 -41.24 12.91 8.99
C ASN A 136 -40.99 13.90 10.14
N THR A 137 -41.19 15.18 9.87
CA THR A 137 -41.58 16.14 10.91
C THR A 137 -42.93 16.69 10.50
N SER A 138 -43.96 16.21 11.21
CA SER A 138 -45.32 16.77 11.25
C SER A 138 -45.33 18.12 11.95
#